data_AF-A0A3C1WID5-F1
#
_entry.id   AF-A0A3C1WID5-F1
#
_cell.length_a   1.000
_cell.length_b   1.000
_cell.length_c   1.000
_cell.angle_alpha   90.00
_cell.angle_beta   90.00
_cell.angle_gamma   90.00
#
_symmetry.space_group_name_H-M   'P 1'
#
loop_
_entity.id
_entity.type
_entity.pdbx_description
1 polymer ?
#
loop_
_entity_poly.entity_id
_entity_poly.type
_entity_poly.pdbx_seq_one_letter_code
_entity_poly.pdbx_strand_id
1 'polypeptide(L)' 'MSYKIELRYLYGWDDAGWTEEKDGVKEAPLRFGSFDEAQIALNEFFDDVSAAVMAGNIDQEKNICDYRIAKVFDER' A
#
# COMPACT_ATOMS: atom_id res chain seq x y z
N MET A 1 -11.96 12.98 -5.10
CA MET A 1 -10.80 12.34 -5.75
C MET A 1 -10.03 11.64 -4.67
N SER A 2 -9.66 10.37 -4.87
CA SER A 2 -8.94 9.58 -3.87
C SER A 2 -7.69 8.97 -4.48
N TYR A 3 -6.84 8.40 -3.64
CA TYR A 3 -5.60 7.74 -4.05
C TYR A 3 -5.59 6.30 -3.53
N LYS A 4 -4.90 5.42 -4.24
CA LYS A 4 -4.63 4.03 -3.81
C LYS A 4 -3.17 3.70 -4.01
N ILE A 5 -2.67 2.72 -3.26
CA ILE A 5 -1.37 2.10 -3.54
C ILE A 5 -1.60 0.95 -4.52
N GLU A 6 -0.79 0.91 -5.57
CA GLU A 6 -0.76 -0.21 -6.51
C GLU A 6 0.57 -0.97 -6.37
N LEU A 7 0.47 -2.29 -6.54
CA LEU A 7 1.59 -3.21 -6.62
C LEU A 7 1.77 -3.66 -8.08
N ARG A 8 3.02 -3.82 -8.49
CA ARG A 8 3.39 -4.36 -9.79
C ARG A 8 3.24 -5.89 -9.80
N TYR A 9 2.38 -6.38 -10.67
CA TYR A 9 2.20 -7.79 -11.00
C TYR A 9 2.68 -8.08 -12.44
N LEU A 10 2.72 -9.36 -12.80
CA LEU A 10 3.08 -9.80 -14.17
C LEU A 10 2.13 -9.23 -15.24
N TYR A 11 0.86 -9.00 -14.88
CA TYR A 11 -0.17 -8.48 -15.79
C TYR A 11 -0.28 -6.94 -15.77
N GLY A 12 0.54 -6.24 -14.98
CA GLY A 12 0.52 -4.79 -14.86
C GLY A 12 0.42 -4.32 -13.42
N TRP A 13 -0.09 -3.12 -13.23
CA TRP A 13 -0.30 -2.52 -11.92
C TRP A 13 -1.71 -2.77 -11.44
N ASP A 14 -1.87 -3.23 -10.21
CA ASP A 14 -3.18 -3.43 -9.59
C ASP A 14 -3.17 -3.00 -8.13
N ASP A 15 -4.34 -2.90 -7.52
CA ASP A 15 -4.50 -2.56 -6.11
C ASP A 15 -3.59 -3.42 -5.22
N ALA A 16 -2.88 -2.77 -4.31
CA ALA A 16 -2.01 -3.46 -3.35
C ALA A 16 -2.80 -4.32 -2.35
N GLY A 17 -4.13 -4.27 -2.37
CA GLY A 17 -5.01 -5.07 -1.52
C GLY A 17 -5.03 -4.58 -0.08
N TRP A 18 -4.61 -3.34 0.15
CA TRP A 18 -4.64 -2.73 1.47
C TRP A 18 -6.10 -2.47 1.85
N THR A 19 -6.46 -2.75 3.09
CA THR A 19 -7.83 -2.65 3.57
C THR A 19 -7.92 -1.79 4.81
N GLU A 20 -8.98 -1.03 4.95
CA GLU A 20 -9.36 -0.42 6.21
C GLU A 20 -9.70 -1.52 7.23
N GLU A 21 -9.00 -1.51 8.37
CA GLU A 21 -9.30 -2.37 9.50
C GLU A 21 -10.05 -1.55 10.55
N LYS A 22 -11.25 -2.01 10.90
CA LYS A 22 -12.08 -1.41 11.94
C LYS A 22 -12.57 -2.49 12.87
N ASP A 23 -12.28 -2.33 14.15
CA ASP A 23 -12.65 -3.31 15.20
C ASP A 23 -12.18 -4.75 14.88
N GLY A 24 -11.03 -4.89 14.20
CA GLY A 24 -10.47 -6.18 13.77
C GLY A 24 -11.10 -6.80 12.52
N VAL A 25 -12.00 -6.07 11.84
CA VAL A 25 -12.66 -6.49 10.60
C VAL A 25 -12.13 -5.67 9.43
N LYS A 26 -11.73 -6.36 8.35
CA LYS A 26 -11.34 -5.73 7.07
C LYS A 26 -12.60 -5.38 6.29
N GLU A 27 -12.94 -4.09 6.20
CA GLU A 27 -14.25 -3.65 5.66
C GLU A 27 -14.21 -3.22 4.19
N ALA A 28 -13.17 -2.50 3.76
CA ALA A 28 -13.08 -1.94 2.41
C ALA A 28 -11.62 -1.77 1.95
N PRO A 29 -11.35 -1.71 0.62
CA PRO A 29 -10.05 -1.31 0.11
C PRO A 29 -9.67 0.09 0.60
N LEU A 30 -8.46 0.22 1.13
CA LEU A 30 -7.95 1.47 1.67
C LEU A 30 -7.79 2.50 0.55
N ARG A 31 -8.33 3.69 0.78
CA ARG A 31 -8.24 4.85 -0.11
C ARG A 31 -7.81 6.06 0.69
N PHE A 32 -6.88 6.83 0.13
CA PHE A 32 -6.34 8.02 0.77
C PHE A 32 -7.02 9.28 0.21
N GLY A 33 -7.26 10.26 1.06
CA GLY A 33 -7.86 11.54 0.66
C GLY A 33 -6.88 12.41 -0.12
N SER A 34 -5.57 12.23 0.10
CA SER A 34 -4.51 12.97 -0.58
C SER A 34 -3.33 12.08 -1.02
N PHE A 35 -2.51 12.62 -1.92
CA PHE A 35 -1.25 11.98 -2.30
C PHE A 35 -0.29 11.89 -1.11
N ASP A 36 -0.23 12.95 -0.29
CA ASP A 36 0.67 13.02 0.85
C ASP A 36 0.32 11.97 1.91
N GLU A 37 -0.97 11.75 2.18
CA GLU A 37 -1.44 10.66 3.06
C GLU A 37 -1.04 9.29 2.51
N ALA A 38 -1.22 9.05 1.21
CA ALA A 38 -0.79 7.81 0.57
C ALA A 38 0.73 7.62 0.65
N GLN A 39 1.51 8.70 0.50
CA GLN A 39 2.96 8.67 0.58
C GLN A 39 3.45 8.39 2.00
N ILE A 40 2.81 8.97 3.03
CA ILE A 40 3.10 8.69 4.43
C ILE A 40 2.87 7.21 4.72
N ALA A 41 1.70 6.67 4.38
CA ALA A 41 1.38 5.26 4.61
C ALA A 41 2.32 4.31 3.85
N LEU A 42 2.73 4.68 2.63
CA LEU A 42 3.71 3.90 1.88
C LEU A 42 5.10 3.90 2.54
N ASN A 43 5.53 5.05 3.07
CA ASN A 43 6.80 5.15 3.79
C ASN A 43 6.78 4.32 5.07
N GLU A 44 5.71 4.42 5.87
CA GLU A 44 5.54 3.63 7.10
C GLU A 44 5.61 2.12 6.82
N PHE A 45 4.94 1.66 5.75
CA PHE A 45 5.03 0.26 5.32
C PHE A 45 6.47 -0.18 5.01
N PHE A 46 7.27 0.65 4.35
CA PHE A 46 8.66 0.30 4.05
C PHE A 46 9.58 0.35 5.27
N ASP A 47 9.30 1.25 6.22
CA ASP A 47 9.99 1.27 7.51
C ASP A 47 9.72 -0.02 8.29
N ASP A 48 8.46 -0.49 8.32
CA ASP A 48 8.08 -1.76 8.95
C ASP A 48 8.74 -2.97 8.27
N VAL A 49 8.76 -3.00 6.93
CA VAL A 49 9.45 -4.06 6.16
C VAL A 49 10.94 -4.05 6.45
N SER A 50 11.58 -2.87 6.47
CA SER A 50 13.00 -2.73 6.79
C SER A 50 13.30 -3.24 8.20
N ALA A 51 12.48 -2.89 9.18
CA ALA A 51 12.58 -3.39 10.55
C ALA A 51 12.43 -4.93 10.62
N ALA A 52 11.48 -5.50 9.88
CA ALA A 52 11.26 -6.94 9.84
C ALA A 52 12.44 -7.71 9.18
N VAL A 53 13.03 -7.16 8.11
CA VAL A 53 14.25 -7.71 7.49
C VAL A 53 15.41 -7.69 8.48
N MET A 54 15.65 -6.56 9.15
CA MET A 54 16.72 -6.45 10.16
C MET A 54 16.53 -7.40 11.34
N ALA A 55 15.28 -7.69 11.72
CA ALA A 55 14.93 -8.68 12.74
C ALA A 55 15.10 -10.14 12.28
N GLY A 56 15.34 -10.38 10.99
CA GLY A 56 15.38 -11.73 10.42
C GLY A 56 14.00 -12.40 10.34
N ASN A 57 12.92 -11.61 10.39
CA ASN A 57 11.55 -12.14 10.28
C ASN A 57 11.18 -12.43 8.82
N ILE A 58 11.86 -11.80 7.86
CA ILE A 58 11.64 -11.92 6.43
C ILE A 58 12.98 -11.87 5.68
N ASP A 59 13.16 -12.72 4.66
CA ASP A 59 14.49 -12.99 4.06
C ASP A 59 14.92 -11.96 2.98
N GLN A 60 13.98 -11.26 2.34
CA GLN A 60 14.14 -10.12 1.40
C GLN A 60 12.84 -10.04 0.60
N GLU A 61 12.02 -8.99 0.72
CA GLU A 61 10.62 -9.20 0.27
C GLU A 61 9.96 -8.15 -0.61
N LYS A 62 10.36 -6.87 -0.61
CA LYS A 62 9.57 -5.83 -1.30
C LYS A 62 10.47 -4.75 -1.89
N ASN A 63 10.53 -4.65 -3.22
CA ASN A 63 11.20 -3.52 -3.87
C ASN A 63 10.25 -2.32 -3.88
N ILE A 64 10.73 -1.16 -3.44
CA ILE A 64 9.96 0.09 -3.51
C ILE A 64 9.50 0.43 -4.93
N CYS A 65 10.26 0.01 -5.94
CA CYS A 65 9.92 0.18 -7.35
C CYS A 65 8.72 -0.67 -7.81
N ASP A 66 8.27 -1.64 -7.01
CA ASP A 66 7.06 -2.41 -7.28
C ASP A 66 5.80 -1.72 -6.75
N TYR A 67 5.94 -0.58 -6.06
CA TYR A 67 4.83 0.17 -5.49
C TYR A 67 4.67 1.54 -6.16
N ARG A 68 3.43 1.98 -6.37
CA ARG A 68 3.13 3.34 -6.82
C ARG A 68 1.84 3.87 -6.23
N ILE A 69 1.74 5.20 -6.15
CA ILE A 69 0.50 5.89 -5.77
C ILE A 69 -0.27 6.21 -7.06
N ALA A 70 -1.50 5.71 -7.15
CA ALA A 70 -2.40 5.94 -8.29
C ALA A 70 -3.58 6.82 -7.87
N LYS A 71 -3.97 7.72 -8.77
CA LYS A 71 -5.21 8.51 -8.64
C LYS A 71 -6.40 7.63 -8.94
N VAL A 72 -7.41 7.69 -8.09
CA VAL A 72 -8.71 7.03 -8.26
C VAL A 72 -9.75 8.10 -8.56
N PHE A 73 -10.36 7.98 -9.74
CA PHE A 73 -11.56 8.70 -10.12
C PHE A 73 -12.72 7.80 -9.71
N ASP A 74 -13.47 8.23 -8.71
CA ASP A 74 -14.64 7.50 -8.22
C ASP A 74 -15.64 7.37 -9.39
N GLU A 75 -15.93 6.15 -9.84
CA GLU A 75 -16.96 5.87 -10.86
C GLU A 75 -18.36 5.82 -10.21
N ARG A 76 -18.71 6.84 -9.42
CA ARG A 76 -20.06 7.00 -8.86
C ARG A 76 -20.94 7.88 -9.74
#